data_AF-A0A3Q3VSJ1-F1
#
_entry.id   AF-A0A3Q3VSJ1-F1
#
_cell.length_a   1.000
_cell.length_b   1.000
_cell.length_c   1.000
_cell.angle_alpha   90.00
_cell.angle_beta   90.00
_cell.angle_gamma   90.00
#
_symmetry.space_group_name_H-M   'P 1'
#
loop_
_entity.id
_entity.type
_entity.pdbx_description
1 polymer ?
#
loop_
_entity_poly.entity_id
_entity_poly.type
_entity_poly.pdbx_seq_one_letter_code
_entity_poly.pdbx_strand_id
1 'polypeptide(L)'
;MVERSDRAPLLEWEEVPCAEKPSRVAPPAAHAKDRVSSPSNNRAALGCSTPVFGWSSAPGGPVSSADACSATPATSSNPASKDEALLPDSEEHRADAGARKASPEDRMVKSEEKDQIVSVFVVTFNTRTGNMLEWCLPKDMDLEGVEFKAIASGSHRVTTDFIYFRKGSYFGLACFANMSVESTVERGARMKSVGILSPSYTLLYRYMSFLEHQVRLQLQFPGHYSPLEAFYEDKRALLLPSGDGVVTACPANARGAAINHSMHPEMKITHPAGCMSQFIRFFGEQIMVLWKLALLRRRILIFSPPPVGVVCYRVYCCCCLANISIPGIGVAVPEFRPFFYVNVADISALENELSYVACTTEKIFEEKKDLYDVYVDNQNVKTCRDGLKPLLRLSTADREKYRKLTEQR
;
A
#
# COMPACT_ATOMS: atom_id res chain seq x y z
N MET A 1 25.65 -39.60 -12.61
CA MET A 1 24.23 -39.76 -13.01
C MET A 1 23.41 -39.21 -11.85
N VAL A 2 22.95 -37.95 -11.81
CA VAL A 2 22.01 -37.22 -12.72
C VAL A 2 20.69 -38.01 -12.74
N GLU A 3 19.52 -37.56 -12.26
CA GLU A 3 18.83 -36.24 -12.21
C GLU A 3 17.96 -36.11 -10.93
N ARG A 4 17.82 -34.96 -10.26
CA ARG A 4 16.96 -33.78 -10.56
C ARG A 4 15.49 -34.11 -10.90
N SER A 5 14.60 -34.00 -9.92
CA SER A 5 13.18 -33.71 -10.15
C SER A 5 12.63 -32.90 -8.99
N ASP A 6 12.63 -31.58 -9.15
CA ASP A 6 11.82 -30.64 -8.37
C ASP A 6 11.47 -29.48 -9.30
N ARG A 7 10.36 -29.64 -10.04
CA ARG A 7 9.79 -28.59 -10.88
C ARG A 7 8.37 -28.33 -10.38
N ALA A 8 8.21 -27.30 -9.56
CA ALA A 8 6.91 -26.75 -9.22
C ALA A 8 6.28 -26.09 -10.48
N PRO A 9 4.95 -26.09 -10.64
CA PRO A 9 4.30 -25.60 -11.85
C PRO A 9 4.46 -24.08 -11.97
N LEU A 10 4.91 -23.64 -13.15
CA LEU A 10 4.93 -22.24 -13.57
C LEU A 10 3.48 -21.79 -13.79
N LEU A 11 3.06 -20.74 -13.06
CA LEU A 11 1.80 -20.03 -13.33
C LEU A 11 1.96 -19.23 -14.62
N GLU A 12 1.47 -19.77 -15.73
CA GLU A 12 1.38 -19.07 -17.02
C GLU A 12 0.21 -18.08 -16.99
N TRP A 13 0.52 -16.78 -16.91
CA TRP A 13 -0.44 -15.70 -17.15
C TRP A 13 0.19 -14.69 -18.10
N GLU A 14 0.37 -15.06 -19.37
CA GLU A 14 0.61 -14.11 -20.46
C GLU A 14 -0.05 -14.64 -21.74
N GLU A 15 -1.20 -14.08 -22.11
CA GLU A 15 -1.59 -13.96 -23.51
C GLU A 15 -1.48 -12.48 -23.90
N VAL A 16 -0.46 -12.18 -24.70
CA VAL A 16 -0.26 -10.88 -25.34
C VAL A 16 -1.05 -10.89 -26.65
N PRO A 17 -1.91 -9.89 -26.95
CA PRO A 17 -2.56 -9.81 -28.26
C PRO A 17 -1.52 -9.50 -29.35
N CYS A 18 -1.44 -10.36 -30.36
CA CYS A 18 -0.55 -10.17 -31.51
C CYS A 18 -1.06 -9.00 -32.38
N ALA A 19 -0.17 -8.08 -32.72
CA ALA A 19 -0.45 -6.97 -33.62
C ALA A 19 -0.51 -7.47 -35.07
N GLU A 20 -1.70 -7.46 -35.68
CA GLU A 20 -1.84 -7.68 -37.12
C GLU A 20 -1.19 -6.55 -37.92
N LYS A 21 -0.27 -6.92 -38.82
CA LYS A 21 0.25 -6.03 -39.87
C LYS A 21 -0.60 -6.17 -41.13
N PRO A 22 -0.87 -5.07 -41.86
CA PRO A 22 -1.81 -5.07 -42.98
C PRO A 22 -1.19 -5.67 -44.25
N SER A 23 -1.92 -6.59 -44.89
CA SER A 23 -1.60 -7.10 -46.22
C SER A 23 -2.15 -6.16 -47.30
N ARG A 24 -1.27 -5.79 -48.24
CA ARG A 24 -1.57 -5.06 -49.48
C ARG A 24 -2.02 -6.05 -50.55
N VAL A 25 -3.24 -5.94 -51.08
CA VAL A 25 -3.57 -6.23 -52.49
C VAL A 25 -4.72 -5.30 -52.93
N ALA A 26 -4.59 -4.72 -54.13
CA ALA A 26 -5.46 -3.71 -54.74
C ALA A 26 -6.51 -4.37 -55.71
N PRO A 27 -7.45 -3.63 -56.36
CA PRO A 27 -8.88 -3.96 -56.39
C PRO A 27 -9.40 -4.40 -57.78
N PRO A 28 -10.73 -4.60 -57.92
CA PRO A 28 -11.42 -3.93 -59.03
C PRO A 28 -12.82 -3.34 -58.71
N ALA A 29 -12.98 -2.10 -59.17
CA ALA A 29 -14.09 -1.48 -59.93
C ALA A 29 -15.58 -1.72 -59.57
N ALA A 30 -16.25 -0.60 -59.25
CA ALA A 30 -17.29 0.07 -60.06
C ALA A 30 -18.65 0.36 -59.37
N HIS A 31 -19.12 1.57 -59.71
CA HIS A 31 -20.44 2.20 -59.51
C HIS A 31 -20.73 2.83 -58.14
N ALA A 32 -21.28 4.03 -57.97
CA ALA A 32 -21.50 5.30 -58.70
C ALA A 32 -22.68 5.99 -57.98
N LYS A 33 -22.68 7.33 -57.90
CA LYS A 33 -23.75 8.26 -57.41
C LYS A 33 -23.80 8.47 -55.89
N ASP A 34 -23.98 9.66 -55.31
CA ASP A 34 -24.15 11.07 -55.73
C ASP A 34 -23.76 11.93 -54.48
N ARG A 35 -22.99 13.03 -54.59
CA ARG A 35 -23.43 14.45 -54.48
C ARG A 35 -24.48 14.67 -53.34
N VAL A 36 -24.29 15.49 -52.30
CA VAL A 36 -24.01 16.96 -52.25
C VAL A 36 -23.66 17.39 -50.81
N SER A 37 -22.94 18.51 -50.74
CA SER A 37 -22.42 19.35 -49.66
C SER A 37 -23.30 19.73 -48.45
N SER A 38 -22.57 20.10 -47.38
CA SER A 38 -22.90 20.91 -46.20
C SER A 38 -23.81 22.14 -46.47
N PRO A 39 -24.37 22.76 -45.40
CA PRO A 39 -23.65 23.92 -44.86
C PRO A 39 -23.74 24.12 -43.33
N SER A 40 -22.71 24.83 -42.86
CA SER A 40 -22.63 25.63 -41.63
C SER A 40 -23.73 26.69 -41.53
N ASN A 41 -24.16 27.05 -40.31
CA ASN A 41 -24.44 28.45 -40.01
C ASN A 41 -24.35 28.81 -38.52
N ASN A 42 -23.69 29.95 -38.29
CA ASN A 42 -23.53 30.71 -37.06
C ASN A 42 -24.76 31.56 -36.74
N ARG A 43 -24.96 31.87 -35.44
CA ARG A 43 -25.42 33.15 -34.81
C ARG A 43 -26.10 32.84 -33.47
N ALA A 44 -26.11 33.67 -32.43
CA ALA A 44 -25.36 34.85 -32.00
C ALA A 44 -25.79 35.15 -30.55
N ALA A 45 -24.87 35.75 -29.79
CA ALA A 45 -24.98 36.67 -28.65
C ALA A 45 -26.32 36.93 -27.92
N LEU A 46 -26.26 36.88 -26.58
CA LEU A 46 -26.89 37.72 -25.53
C LEU A 46 -26.67 36.96 -24.20
N GLY A 47 -26.18 37.46 -23.06
CA GLY A 47 -26.01 38.80 -22.48
C GLY A 47 -26.42 38.70 -21.01
N CYS A 48 -25.51 39.04 -20.06
CA CYS A 48 -25.71 39.38 -18.62
C CYS A 48 -26.64 38.49 -17.76
N SER A 49 -26.26 38.01 -16.56
CA SER A 49 -26.06 38.84 -15.36
C SER A 49 -25.54 37.94 -14.21
N THR A 50 -24.62 38.47 -13.43
CA THR A 50 -24.17 37.95 -12.13
C THR A 50 -25.20 38.25 -11.03
N PRO A 51 -25.18 37.51 -9.90
CA PRO A 51 -25.50 38.08 -8.61
C PRO A 51 -24.22 38.18 -7.77
N VAL A 52 -23.83 39.42 -7.53
CA VAL A 52 -22.94 39.85 -6.46
C VAL A 52 -23.70 39.71 -5.13
N PHE A 53 -23.11 39.02 -4.15
CA PHE A 53 -23.37 39.31 -2.75
C PHE A 53 -22.04 39.71 -2.13
N GLY A 54 -21.91 41.00 -1.85
CA GLY A 54 -20.84 41.56 -1.04
C GLY A 54 -21.29 41.67 0.41
N TRP A 55 -20.37 41.44 1.33
CA TRP A 55 -20.33 42.16 2.59
C TRP A 55 -18.89 42.54 2.91
N SER A 56 -18.66 43.86 2.95
CA SER A 56 -17.51 44.47 3.60
C SER A 56 -18.06 45.50 4.58
N SER A 57 -17.64 45.42 5.85
CA SER A 57 -17.00 46.52 6.58
C SER A 57 -16.93 46.20 8.09
N ALA A 58 -15.71 46.21 8.62
CA ALA A 58 -15.35 46.36 10.04
C ALA A 58 -15.67 47.81 10.54
N PRO A 59 -15.21 48.35 11.70
CA PRO A 59 -14.41 47.78 12.81
C PRO A 59 -14.93 48.16 14.23
N GLY A 60 -14.29 47.65 15.29
CA GLY A 60 -14.45 48.22 16.65
C GLY A 60 -13.87 47.38 17.80
N GLY A 61 -12.64 47.69 18.22
CA GLY A 61 -12.27 47.67 19.65
C GLY A 61 -12.73 48.99 20.30
N PRO A 62 -12.60 49.22 21.64
CA PRO A 62 -11.35 48.99 22.39
C PRO A 62 -11.46 48.62 23.92
N VAL A 63 -10.31 48.18 24.49
CA VAL A 63 -9.65 48.62 25.76
C VAL A 63 -10.16 48.23 27.19
N SER A 64 -9.27 47.47 27.87
CA SER A 64 -8.73 47.49 29.27
C SER A 64 -9.55 47.37 30.57
N SER A 65 -9.08 46.47 31.46
CA SER A 65 -8.60 46.72 32.86
C SER A 65 -8.25 45.35 33.51
N ALA A 66 -6.99 45.01 33.82
CA ALA A 66 -6.15 45.39 34.96
C ALA A 66 -6.62 44.85 36.33
N ASP A 67 -5.84 43.89 36.90
CA ASP A 67 -5.40 43.73 38.31
C ASP A 67 -4.62 42.40 38.41
N ALA A 68 -3.28 42.38 38.58
CA ALA A 68 -2.48 42.54 39.81
C ALA A 68 -2.82 41.44 40.86
N CYS A 69 -1.91 40.54 41.31
CA CYS A 69 -0.67 40.80 42.05
C CYS A 69 0.14 39.49 42.30
N SER A 70 1.49 39.56 42.13
CA SER A 70 2.62 39.10 43.01
C SER A 70 2.50 37.86 43.93
N ALA A 71 3.54 37.11 44.35
CA ALA A 71 4.97 36.88 44.05
C ALA A 71 5.50 35.86 45.12
N THR A 72 6.31 34.85 44.74
CA THR A 72 7.53 34.19 45.38
C THR A 72 7.69 33.98 46.93
N PRO A 73 8.75 33.30 47.47
CA PRO A 73 9.68 32.23 46.99
C PRO A 73 10.04 31.08 47.99
N ALA A 74 10.72 30.06 47.44
CA ALA A 74 11.83 29.18 47.92
C ALA A 74 12.12 28.91 49.42
N THR A 75 12.47 27.64 49.77
CA THR A 75 13.69 27.31 50.55
C THR A 75 14.10 25.82 50.47
N SER A 76 15.42 25.61 50.45
CA SER A 76 16.18 24.35 50.53
C SER A 76 16.47 23.93 51.99
N SER A 77 16.70 22.63 52.25
CA SER A 77 17.77 22.14 53.15
C SER A 77 17.83 20.62 53.27
N ASN A 78 19.00 20.03 53.01
CA ASN A 78 19.54 18.79 53.60
C ASN A 78 20.15 19.12 55.00
N PRO A 79 20.37 18.17 55.94
CA PRO A 79 21.64 17.39 55.94
C PRO A 79 21.64 15.98 56.59
N ALA A 80 22.64 15.18 56.17
CA ALA A 80 23.60 14.33 56.94
C ALA A 80 23.11 13.29 57.99
N SER A 81 23.81 12.20 58.38
CA SER A 81 24.95 11.37 57.97
C SER A 81 25.18 10.30 59.09
N LYS A 82 26.13 9.35 58.87
CA LYS A 82 26.78 8.36 59.79
C LYS A 82 26.33 6.90 59.62
N ASP A 83 27.18 6.01 59.07
CA ASP A 83 28.40 5.34 59.62
C ASP A 83 28.01 4.25 60.65
N GLU A 84 28.59 3.06 60.78
CA GLU A 84 29.75 2.31 60.28
C GLU A 84 29.51 0.84 60.75
N ALA A 85 29.70 -0.19 59.93
CA ALA A 85 30.86 -1.09 59.91
C ALA A 85 30.90 -2.28 60.93
N LEU A 86 31.21 -3.46 60.35
CA LEU A 86 32.04 -4.58 60.85
C LEU A 86 31.40 -5.91 61.32
N LEU A 87 31.79 -6.93 60.54
CA LEU A 87 31.83 -8.40 60.62
C LEU A 87 32.55 -8.96 61.90
N PRO A 88 32.50 -10.29 62.25
CA PRO A 88 32.97 -11.40 61.40
C PRO A 88 32.38 -12.83 61.53
N ASP A 89 32.73 -13.60 60.48
CA ASP A 89 33.02 -15.04 60.33
C ASP A 89 32.10 -16.15 60.84
N SER A 90 31.66 -17.00 59.91
CA SER A 90 32.12 -18.40 59.80
C SER A 90 31.71 -19.01 58.45
N GLU A 91 32.69 -19.63 57.80
CA GLU A 91 32.65 -20.29 56.50
C GLU A 91 31.73 -21.54 56.47
N GLU A 92 31.17 -21.85 55.29
CA GLU A 92 31.33 -23.20 54.73
C GLU A 92 31.14 -23.22 53.20
N HIS A 93 32.03 -23.95 52.55
CA HIS A 93 32.27 -24.08 51.12
C HIS A 93 31.10 -24.69 50.32
N ARG A 94 30.94 -24.29 49.04
CA ARG A 94 31.16 -25.19 47.88
C ARG A 94 30.92 -24.54 46.49
N ALA A 95 31.84 -24.90 45.59
CA ALA A 95 31.77 -24.98 44.13
C ALA A 95 31.87 -23.69 43.29
N ASP A 96 33.11 -23.39 42.91
CA ASP A 96 33.51 -22.68 41.70
C ASP A 96 33.02 -23.40 40.43
N ALA A 97 32.26 -22.69 39.61
CA ALA A 97 32.09 -22.97 38.19
C ALA A 97 31.75 -21.65 37.49
N GLY A 98 32.81 -21.00 36.99
CA GLY A 98 32.84 -19.80 36.14
C GLY A 98 31.52 -19.27 35.58
N ALA A 99 31.20 -18.04 35.96
CA ALA A 99 30.22 -17.20 35.28
C ALA A 99 30.60 -17.06 33.80
N ARG A 100 30.03 -17.92 32.95
CA ARG A 100 29.98 -17.69 31.51
C ARG A 100 29.16 -16.42 31.31
N LYS A 101 29.84 -15.28 31.11
CA LYS A 101 29.23 -14.13 30.44
C LYS A 101 28.71 -14.66 29.11
N ALA A 102 27.39 -14.79 29.00
CA ALA A 102 26.74 -15.03 27.73
C ALA A 102 27.26 -13.97 26.74
N SER A 103 27.71 -14.42 25.57
CA SER A 103 28.16 -13.54 24.50
C SER A 103 27.02 -12.59 24.10
N PRO A 104 27.31 -11.42 23.51
CA PRO A 104 26.29 -10.47 23.07
C PRO A 104 25.31 -11.04 22.03
N GLU A 105 25.61 -12.21 21.48
CA GLU A 105 24.87 -12.89 20.42
C GLU A 105 23.63 -13.64 20.93
N ASP A 106 23.57 -13.97 22.23
CA ASP A 106 22.45 -14.74 22.83
C ASP A 106 21.28 -13.87 23.33
N ARG A 107 21.36 -12.53 23.16
CA ARG A 107 20.30 -11.57 23.51
C ARG A 107 19.48 -11.06 22.32
N MET A 108 19.64 -11.67 21.14
CA MET A 108 18.69 -11.49 20.04
C MET A 108 17.41 -12.28 20.34
N VAL A 109 16.56 -11.70 21.20
CA VAL A 109 15.17 -12.11 21.32
C VAL A 109 14.58 -12.02 19.91
N LYS A 110 14.32 -13.16 19.27
CA LYS A 110 13.41 -13.26 18.12
C LYS A 110 12.06 -12.74 18.60
N SER A 111 11.83 -11.44 18.49
CA SER A 111 10.49 -10.88 18.63
C SER A 111 9.69 -11.41 17.45
N GLU A 112 9.00 -12.53 17.63
CA GLU A 112 8.07 -13.03 16.64
C GLU A 112 7.03 -11.93 16.39
N GLU A 113 6.99 -11.43 15.16
CA GLU A 113 5.98 -10.46 14.75
C GLU A 113 4.61 -11.14 14.95
N LYS A 114 3.82 -10.62 15.90
CA LYS A 114 2.53 -11.19 16.27
C LYS A 114 1.48 -10.80 15.25
N ASP A 115 0.59 -11.73 14.98
CA ASP A 115 -0.63 -11.51 14.22
C ASP A 115 -1.46 -10.42 14.91
N GLN A 116 -1.73 -9.31 14.22
CA GLN A 116 -2.48 -8.16 14.74
C GLN A 116 -3.57 -7.74 13.76
N ILE A 117 -4.64 -8.53 13.68
CA ILE A 117 -5.78 -8.18 12.85
C ILE A 117 -6.66 -7.18 13.59
N VAL A 118 -6.87 -6.00 13.01
CA VAL A 118 -7.74 -4.98 13.61
C VAL A 118 -9.16 -5.09 13.10
N SER A 119 -9.37 -5.61 11.89
CA SER A 119 -10.70 -5.85 11.33
C SER A 119 -10.70 -6.95 10.29
N VAL A 120 -11.86 -7.60 10.16
CA VAL A 120 -12.23 -8.51 9.07
C VAL A 120 -13.53 -8.01 8.48
N PHE A 121 -13.67 -8.02 7.17
CA PHE A 121 -14.84 -7.48 6.49
C PHE A 121 -15.20 -8.24 5.21
N VAL A 122 -16.45 -8.11 4.79
CA VAL A 122 -16.99 -8.63 3.53
C VAL A 122 -17.64 -7.47 2.78
N VAL A 123 -17.23 -7.30 1.54
CA VAL A 123 -17.78 -6.33 0.59
C VAL A 123 -18.51 -7.08 -0.51
N THR A 124 -19.65 -6.56 -0.93
CA THR A 124 -20.45 -7.12 -2.02
C THR A 124 -20.73 -6.06 -3.08
N PHE A 125 -20.89 -6.49 -4.32
CA PHE A 125 -21.40 -5.63 -5.38
C PHE A 125 -22.92 -5.79 -5.48
N ASN A 126 -23.65 -4.68 -5.33
CA ASN A 126 -25.08 -4.59 -5.55
C ASN A 126 -25.38 -3.84 -6.85
N THR A 127 -26.27 -4.39 -7.66
CA THR A 127 -26.59 -3.86 -9.00
C THR A 127 -27.27 -2.48 -8.99
N ARG A 128 -27.84 -2.06 -7.86
CA ARG A 128 -28.52 -0.76 -7.69
C ARG A 128 -27.64 0.27 -6.98
N THR A 129 -26.96 -0.14 -5.92
CA THR A 129 -26.20 0.78 -5.03
C THR A 129 -24.70 0.77 -5.28
N GLY A 130 -24.19 -0.18 -6.05
CA GLY A 130 -22.75 -0.35 -6.30
C GLY A 130 -22.07 -1.19 -5.23
N ASN A 131 -20.78 -0.93 -5.00
CA ASN A 131 -20.00 -1.61 -3.97
C ASN A 131 -20.55 -1.23 -2.58
N MET A 132 -20.70 -2.19 -1.68
CA MET A 132 -21.15 -1.96 -0.32
C MET A 132 -20.43 -2.86 0.67
N LEU A 133 -20.16 -2.33 1.86
CA LEU A 133 -19.76 -3.13 3.02
C LEU A 133 -20.97 -3.96 3.49
N GLU A 134 -20.91 -5.29 3.33
CA GLU A 134 -21.98 -6.22 3.69
C GLU A 134 -21.91 -6.61 5.16
N TRP A 135 -20.69 -6.84 5.66
CA TRP A 135 -20.44 -7.31 7.02
C TRP A 135 -19.03 -6.93 7.47
N CYS A 136 -18.84 -6.70 8.77
CA CYS A 136 -17.52 -6.50 9.35
C CYS A 136 -17.47 -6.83 10.85
N LEU A 137 -16.25 -7.06 11.33
CA LEU A 137 -15.86 -7.00 12.73
C LEU A 137 -14.60 -6.16 12.91
N PRO A 138 -14.47 -5.40 14.01
CA PRO A 138 -15.54 -5.12 14.97
C PRO A 138 -16.58 -4.17 14.36
N LYS A 139 -17.83 -4.17 14.86
CA LYS A 139 -18.96 -3.48 14.21
C LYS A 139 -18.89 -1.95 14.26
N ASP A 140 -18.10 -1.42 15.19
CA ASP A 140 -17.92 0.00 15.48
C ASP A 140 -16.69 0.60 14.78
N MET A 141 -15.95 -0.19 14.00
CA MET A 141 -14.80 0.31 13.26
C MET A 141 -15.22 1.17 12.06
N ASP A 142 -14.59 2.34 11.90
CA ASP A 142 -14.73 3.15 10.70
C ASP A 142 -14.06 2.49 9.48
N LEU A 143 -14.91 1.88 8.66
CA LEU A 143 -14.56 1.25 7.40
C LEU A 143 -15.13 2.00 6.18
N GLU A 144 -15.53 3.27 6.35
CA GLU A 144 -16.11 4.04 5.24
C GLU A 144 -15.16 4.07 4.02
N GLY A 145 -15.69 3.71 2.85
CA GLY A 145 -14.95 3.70 1.60
C GLY A 145 -14.04 2.48 1.39
N VAL A 146 -13.99 1.52 2.33
CA VAL A 146 -13.22 0.27 2.15
C VAL A 146 -13.74 -0.54 0.95
N GLU A 147 -15.03 -0.44 0.65
CA GLU A 147 -15.72 -1.11 -0.45
C GLU A 147 -15.15 -0.72 -1.83
N PHE A 148 -14.64 0.50 -1.97
CA PHE A 148 -14.01 0.99 -3.20
C PHE A 148 -12.53 0.60 -3.30
N LYS A 149 -11.94 0.08 -2.22
CA LYS A 149 -10.59 -0.48 -2.19
C LYS A 149 -10.60 -1.99 -2.36
N ALA A 150 -11.58 -2.66 -1.76
CA ALA A 150 -11.71 -4.11 -1.78
C ALA A 150 -12.28 -4.65 -3.10
N ILE A 151 -13.04 -3.84 -3.84
CA ILE A 151 -13.50 -4.13 -5.20
C ILE A 151 -13.09 -2.97 -6.11
N ALA A 152 -11.97 -3.14 -6.82
CA ALA A 152 -11.41 -2.12 -7.69
C ALA A 152 -12.28 -1.88 -8.94
N SER A 153 -12.13 -0.68 -9.51
CA SER A 153 -12.72 -0.39 -10.82
C SER A 153 -12.20 -1.37 -11.87
N GLY A 154 -13.12 -2.04 -12.57
CA GLY A 154 -12.83 -3.08 -13.57
C GLY A 154 -12.80 -4.52 -13.05
N SER A 155 -12.99 -4.77 -11.74
CA SER A 155 -12.93 -6.13 -11.16
C SER A 155 -13.95 -7.11 -11.76
N HIS A 156 -15.06 -6.62 -12.35
CA HIS A 156 -16.03 -7.46 -13.06
C HIS A 156 -15.43 -8.21 -14.26
N ARG A 157 -14.27 -7.80 -14.77
CA ARG A 157 -13.59 -8.42 -15.92
C ARG A 157 -12.73 -9.62 -15.53
N VAL A 158 -12.52 -9.86 -14.23
CA VAL A 158 -11.72 -10.97 -13.72
C VAL A 158 -12.59 -11.86 -12.84
N THR A 159 -12.23 -13.14 -12.75
CA THR A 159 -12.91 -14.11 -11.90
C THR A 159 -12.43 -14.04 -10.46
N THR A 160 -11.15 -13.77 -10.24
CA THR A 160 -10.54 -13.64 -8.92
C THR A 160 -9.44 -12.58 -8.95
N ASP A 161 -9.22 -11.91 -7.83
CA ASP A 161 -8.12 -10.97 -7.63
C ASP A 161 -7.78 -10.87 -6.14
N PHE A 162 -6.64 -10.29 -5.80
CA PHE A 162 -6.33 -9.87 -4.44
C PHE A 162 -5.79 -8.45 -4.47
N ILE A 163 -6.05 -7.65 -3.43
CA ILE A 163 -5.71 -6.23 -3.42
C ILE A 163 -5.10 -5.89 -2.08
N TYR A 164 -3.91 -5.27 -2.12
CA TYR A 164 -3.35 -4.58 -0.97
C TYR A 164 -3.71 -3.09 -1.05
N PHE A 165 -4.00 -2.47 0.09
CA PHE A 165 -4.36 -1.05 0.14
C PHE A 165 -4.06 -0.45 1.52
N ARG A 166 -4.21 0.87 1.66
CA ARG A 166 -4.21 1.57 2.96
C ARG A 166 -5.60 2.07 3.35
N LYS A 167 -5.91 2.04 4.64
CA LYS A 167 -7.07 2.72 5.27
C LYS A 167 -6.58 3.40 6.54
N GLY A 168 -6.43 4.73 6.48
CA GLY A 168 -5.81 5.49 7.57
C GLY A 168 -4.39 4.99 7.86
N SER A 169 -4.14 4.64 9.12
CA SER A 169 -2.86 4.08 9.58
C SER A 169 -2.71 2.57 9.36
N TYR A 170 -3.72 1.90 8.79
CA TYR A 170 -3.74 0.45 8.61
C TYR A 170 -3.48 0.03 7.16
N PHE A 171 -3.00 -1.19 7.01
CA PHE A 171 -2.84 -1.87 5.74
C PHE A 171 -3.91 -2.94 5.59
N GLY A 172 -4.47 -3.06 4.39
CA GLY A 172 -5.48 -4.04 4.06
C GLY A 172 -5.00 -5.04 3.04
N LEU A 173 -5.53 -6.26 3.17
CA LEU A 173 -5.52 -7.31 2.14
C LEU A 173 -6.96 -7.75 1.93
N ALA A 174 -7.46 -7.68 0.70
CA ALA A 174 -8.77 -8.19 0.32
C ALA A 174 -8.66 -9.15 -0.86
N CYS A 175 -9.38 -10.27 -0.81
CA CYS A 175 -9.49 -11.25 -1.88
C CYS A 175 -10.87 -11.17 -2.50
N PHE A 176 -10.89 -10.91 -3.81
CA PHE A 176 -12.08 -10.75 -4.63
C PHE A 176 -12.39 -12.04 -5.39
N ALA A 177 -13.68 -12.35 -5.54
CA ALA A 177 -14.15 -13.35 -6.48
C ALA A 177 -15.47 -12.92 -7.14
N ASN A 178 -15.62 -13.35 -8.38
CA ASN A 178 -16.78 -13.16 -9.24
C ASN A 178 -17.27 -14.52 -9.73
N MET A 179 -18.57 -14.75 -9.64
CA MET A 179 -19.24 -15.97 -10.06
C MET A 179 -20.46 -15.62 -10.90
N SER A 180 -20.60 -16.30 -12.05
CA SER A 180 -21.82 -16.21 -12.85
C SER A 180 -22.98 -16.87 -12.11
N VAL A 181 -24.14 -16.21 -12.06
CA VAL A 181 -25.34 -16.69 -11.36
C VAL A 181 -26.55 -16.59 -12.27
N GLU A 182 -27.44 -17.58 -12.24
CA GLU A 182 -28.71 -17.54 -12.98
C GLU A 182 -29.76 -16.70 -12.24
N SER A 183 -29.47 -15.41 -12.09
CA SER A 183 -30.32 -14.46 -11.34
C SER A 183 -30.51 -13.19 -12.14
N THR A 184 -31.76 -12.86 -12.44
CA THR A 184 -32.14 -11.61 -13.12
C THR A 184 -31.90 -10.39 -12.24
N VAL A 185 -32.05 -10.54 -10.92
CA VAL A 185 -31.83 -9.48 -9.91
C VAL A 185 -30.34 -9.12 -9.81
N GLU A 186 -29.48 -10.14 -9.85
CA GLU A 186 -28.02 -9.99 -9.80
C GLU A 186 -27.40 -9.79 -11.20
N ARG A 187 -28.23 -9.66 -12.25
CA ARG A 187 -27.79 -9.44 -13.65
C ARG A 187 -26.74 -10.44 -14.13
N GLY A 188 -26.86 -11.70 -13.71
CA GLY A 188 -25.98 -12.76 -14.20
C GLY A 188 -24.64 -12.90 -13.46
N ALA A 189 -24.31 -12.04 -12.49
CA ALA A 189 -23.02 -12.09 -11.79
C ALA A 189 -23.13 -11.71 -10.31
N ARG A 190 -22.52 -12.52 -9.43
CA ARG A 190 -22.36 -12.23 -8.01
C ARG A 190 -20.89 -12.00 -7.73
N MET A 191 -20.58 -10.87 -7.11
CA MET A 191 -19.21 -10.47 -6.82
C MET A 191 -19.08 -10.12 -5.35
N LYS A 192 -18.07 -10.69 -4.70
CA LYS A 192 -17.74 -10.41 -3.30
C LYS A 192 -16.24 -10.25 -3.13
N SER A 193 -15.87 -9.58 -2.04
CA SER A 193 -14.49 -9.45 -1.59
C SER A 193 -14.45 -9.64 -0.08
N VAL A 194 -13.52 -10.46 0.40
CA VAL A 194 -13.30 -10.69 1.83
C VAL A 194 -11.93 -10.15 2.18
N GLY A 195 -11.83 -9.29 3.19
CA GLY A 195 -10.56 -8.67 3.53
C GLY A 195 -10.34 -8.46 5.02
N ILE A 196 -9.10 -8.11 5.32
CA ILE A 196 -8.59 -7.89 6.68
C ILE A 196 -7.78 -6.59 6.71
N LEU A 197 -7.71 -5.99 7.90
CA LEU A 197 -6.85 -4.85 8.20
C LEU A 197 -5.85 -5.20 9.29
N SER A 198 -4.62 -4.69 9.18
CA SER A 198 -3.52 -4.88 10.14
C SER A 198 -2.66 -3.61 10.22
N PRO A 199 -2.02 -3.30 11.37
CA PRO A 199 -1.03 -2.22 11.47
C PRO A 199 0.22 -2.47 10.61
N SER A 200 0.52 -3.73 10.32
CA SER A 200 1.67 -4.14 9.50
C SER A 200 1.21 -4.89 8.25
N TYR A 201 1.81 -4.56 7.11
CA TYR A 201 1.54 -5.22 5.84
C TYR A 201 2.41 -6.47 5.61
N THR A 202 3.47 -6.67 6.41
CA THR A 202 4.46 -7.74 6.22
C THR A 202 3.88 -9.13 6.40
N LEU A 203 2.87 -9.29 7.27
CA LEU A 203 2.27 -10.59 7.60
C LEU A 203 0.98 -10.90 6.84
N LEU A 204 0.39 -9.93 6.14
CA LEU A 204 -0.91 -10.08 5.49
C LEU A 204 -0.94 -11.25 4.51
N TYR A 205 0.16 -11.51 3.79
CA TYR A 205 0.26 -12.60 2.81
C TYR A 205 -0.04 -13.99 3.42
N ARG A 206 0.17 -14.18 4.73
CA ARG A 206 -0.10 -15.44 5.43
C ARG A 206 -1.58 -15.82 5.39
N TYR A 207 -2.47 -14.84 5.25
CA TYR A 207 -3.92 -15.04 5.27
C TYR A 207 -4.55 -15.09 3.88
N MET A 208 -3.77 -14.87 2.81
CA MET A 208 -4.30 -14.80 1.45
C MET A 208 -5.12 -16.06 1.07
N SER A 209 -4.57 -17.26 1.30
CA SER A 209 -5.28 -18.51 1.01
C SER A 209 -6.55 -18.69 1.83
N PHE A 210 -6.57 -18.23 3.08
CA PHE A 210 -7.78 -18.24 3.91
C PHE A 210 -8.84 -17.31 3.32
N LEU A 211 -8.49 -16.06 2.98
CA LEU A 211 -9.43 -15.08 2.43
C LEU A 211 -9.96 -15.50 1.06
N GLU A 212 -9.11 -16.05 0.20
CA GLU A 212 -9.50 -16.64 -1.08
C GLU A 212 -10.48 -17.82 -0.94
N HIS A 213 -10.34 -18.61 0.12
CA HIS A 213 -11.29 -19.67 0.42
C HIS A 213 -12.62 -19.09 0.94
N GLN A 214 -12.54 -18.14 1.87
CA GLN A 214 -13.71 -17.50 2.48
C GLN A 214 -14.56 -16.76 1.45
N VAL A 215 -13.96 -16.01 0.51
CA VAL A 215 -14.73 -15.31 -0.53
C VAL A 215 -15.49 -16.27 -1.43
N ARG A 216 -14.91 -17.44 -1.77
CA ARG A 216 -15.59 -18.48 -2.55
C ARG A 216 -16.78 -19.07 -1.78
N LEU A 217 -16.63 -19.31 -0.47
CA LEU A 217 -17.73 -19.75 0.38
C LEU A 217 -18.82 -18.69 0.47
N GLN A 218 -18.48 -17.40 0.62
CA GLN A 218 -19.47 -16.31 0.67
C GLN A 218 -20.27 -16.14 -0.62
N LEU A 219 -19.70 -16.52 -1.77
CA LEU A 219 -20.43 -16.53 -3.05
C LEU A 219 -21.45 -17.67 -3.09
N GLN A 220 -21.09 -18.86 -2.59
CA GLN A 220 -21.95 -20.05 -2.60
C GLN A 220 -23.01 -20.04 -1.50
N PHE A 221 -22.62 -19.61 -0.29
CA PHE A 221 -23.44 -19.58 0.92
C PHE A 221 -23.42 -18.19 1.57
N PRO A 222 -24.07 -17.17 0.97
CA PRO A 222 -24.09 -15.81 1.52
C PRO A 222 -24.63 -15.77 2.97
N GLY A 223 -24.13 -14.83 3.76
CA GLY A 223 -24.61 -14.59 5.13
C GLY A 223 -24.01 -15.49 6.21
N HIS A 224 -23.14 -16.44 5.86
CA HIS A 224 -22.52 -17.36 6.81
C HIS A 224 -21.15 -16.86 7.24
N TYR A 225 -21.08 -16.08 8.32
CA TYR A 225 -19.84 -15.39 8.74
C TYR A 225 -19.07 -16.09 9.88
N SER A 226 -19.57 -17.20 10.42
CA SER A 226 -18.95 -17.85 11.60
C SER A 226 -17.46 -18.22 11.45
N PRO A 227 -16.93 -18.64 10.28
CA PRO A 227 -15.49 -18.87 10.15
C PRO A 227 -14.67 -17.56 10.21
N LEU A 228 -15.23 -16.45 9.73
CA LEU A 228 -14.60 -15.13 9.80
C LEU A 228 -14.62 -14.57 11.22
N GLU A 229 -15.71 -14.82 11.95
CA GLU A 229 -15.83 -14.49 13.38
C GLU A 229 -14.78 -15.25 14.20
N ALA A 230 -14.68 -16.57 14.03
CA ALA A 230 -13.69 -17.38 14.72
C ALA A 230 -12.25 -16.95 14.38
N PHE A 231 -11.98 -16.63 13.11
CA PHE A 231 -10.69 -16.10 12.69
C PHE A 231 -10.37 -14.76 13.34
N TYR A 232 -11.34 -13.84 13.41
CA TYR A 232 -11.14 -12.54 14.06
C TYR A 232 -10.85 -12.73 15.55
N GLU A 233 -11.60 -13.57 16.26
CA GLU A 233 -11.38 -13.80 17.69
C GLU A 233 -10.00 -14.41 17.99
N ASP A 234 -9.48 -15.29 17.12
CA ASP A 234 -8.15 -15.88 17.25
C ASP A 234 -7.01 -14.89 16.96
N LYS A 235 -7.19 -14.01 15.97
CA LYS A 235 -6.13 -13.15 15.42
C LYS A 235 -6.25 -11.68 15.78
N ARG A 236 -7.31 -11.27 16.49
CA ARG A 236 -7.54 -9.85 16.78
C ARG A 236 -6.40 -9.29 17.61
N ALA A 237 -5.99 -8.08 17.26
CA ALA A 237 -5.10 -7.32 18.10
C ALA A 237 -5.77 -7.07 19.47
N LEU A 238 -5.11 -7.47 20.55
CA LEU A 238 -5.50 -7.04 21.89
C LEU A 238 -5.07 -5.57 22.05
N LEU A 239 -5.88 -4.65 21.54
CA LEU A 239 -5.71 -3.23 21.81
C LEU A 239 -6.03 -3.01 23.29
N LEU A 240 -5.02 -2.69 24.11
CA LEU A 240 -5.22 -2.31 25.50
C LEU A 240 -6.13 -1.07 25.53
N PRO A 241 -7.22 -1.06 26.33
CA PRO A 241 -8.10 0.09 26.41
C PRO A 241 -7.38 1.23 27.15
N SER A 242 -6.86 2.21 26.41
CA SER A 242 -6.49 3.50 26.98
C SER A 242 -7.74 4.32 27.16
N GLY A 243 -8.10 4.60 28.41
CA GLY A 243 -9.19 5.48 28.77
C GLY A 243 -8.97 6.91 28.26
N ASP A 244 -10.07 7.48 27.79
CA ASP A 244 -10.42 8.89 27.66
C ASP A 244 -9.27 9.90 27.41
N GLY A 245 -9.16 10.33 26.15
CA GLY A 245 -8.28 11.40 25.72
C GLY A 245 -7.98 11.26 24.23
N VAL A 246 -8.28 12.29 23.45
CA VAL A 246 -7.93 12.40 22.02
C VAL A 246 -6.44 12.10 21.83
N VAL A 247 -6.10 10.89 21.38
CA VAL A 247 -4.74 10.53 20.98
C VAL A 247 -4.63 10.69 19.47
N THR A 248 -4.40 11.94 19.04
CA THR A 248 -3.65 12.21 17.80
C THR A 248 -2.19 11.84 18.06
N ALA A 249 -1.90 10.56 18.18
CA ALA A 249 -0.55 10.04 18.18
C ALA A 249 -0.58 8.53 17.92
N CYS A 250 -0.21 8.13 16.71
CA CYS A 250 0.70 6.99 16.60
C CYS A 250 1.76 7.19 17.70
N PRO A 251 2.15 6.18 18.49
CA PRO A 251 3.24 6.39 19.43
C PRO A 251 4.42 6.97 18.66
N ALA A 252 4.72 8.25 18.89
CA ALA A 252 5.89 8.94 18.34
C ALA A 252 7.21 8.28 18.79
N ASN A 253 7.09 7.21 19.58
CA ASN A 253 8.12 6.35 20.12
C ASN A 253 8.24 4.99 19.41
N ALA A 254 7.61 4.80 18.24
CA ALA A 254 8.11 3.83 17.25
C ALA A 254 9.38 4.33 16.52
N ARG A 255 10.10 5.31 17.11
CA ARG A 255 11.47 5.73 16.73
C ARG A 255 12.54 4.66 16.99
N GLY A 256 12.13 3.47 17.40
CA GLY A 256 12.96 2.28 17.46
C GLY A 256 12.17 1.07 17.01
N ALA A 257 11.57 1.10 15.82
CA ALA A 257 11.54 -0.15 15.05
C ALA A 257 13.01 -0.48 14.79
N ALA A 258 13.63 -1.22 15.71
CA ALA A 258 14.87 -1.93 15.44
C ALA A 258 14.66 -2.53 14.06
N ILE A 259 15.53 -2.17 13.11
CA ILE A 259 15.54 -2.77 11.79
C ILE A 259 15.59 -4.26 12.06
N ASN A 260 14.44 -4.94 11.95
CA ASN A 260 14.41 -6.37 12.02
C ASN A 260 15.15 -6.79 10.76
N HIS A 261 16.45 -7.05 10.93
CA HIS A 261 17.28 -7.81 10.03
C HIS A 261 16.79 -9.27 10.01
N SER A 262 15.50 -9.50 9.79
CA SER A 262 15.04 -10.77 9.28
C SER A 262 15.26 -10.74 7.78
N MET A 263 16.53 -10.92 7.39
CA MET A 263 16.83 -11.56 6.11
C MET A 263 16.14 -12.92 6.19
N HIS A 264 14.95 -13.04 5.58
CA HIS A 264 14.25 -14.32 5.50
C HIS A 264 15.13 -15.28 4.69
N PRO A 265 15.65 -16.38 5.28
CA PRO A 265 16.67 -17.21 4.63
C PRO A 265 16.15 -17.97 3.41
N GLU A 266 14.84 -18.14 3.25
CA GLU A 266 14.24 -18.80 2.09
C GLU A 266 12.90 -18.14 1.74
N MET A 267 12.87 -17.35 0.68
CA MET A 267 11.65 -16.71 0.20
C MET A 267 10.94 -17.63 -0.80
N LYS A 268 10.00 -18.45 -0.30
CA LYS A 268 9.03 -19.14 -1.17
C LYS A 268 8.20 -18.09 -1.93
N ILE A 269 7.82 -18.42 -3.17
CA ILE A 269 7.14 -17.55 -4.16
C ILE A 269 5.77 -17.00 -3.70
N THR A 270 5.31 -17.35 -2.49
CA THR A 270 4.10 -16.82 -1.86
C THR A 270 4.30 -15.50 -1.12
N HIS A 271 5.55 -15.03 -0.98
CA HIS A 271 5.87 -13.73 -0.40
C HIS A 271 6.02 -12.67 -1.52
N PRO A 272 5.53 -11.42 -1.36
CA PRO A 272 5.71 -10.34 -2.34
C PRO A 272 7.17 -10.14 -2.80
N ALA A 273 8.13 -10.50 -1.95
CA ALA A 273 9.55 -10.41 -2.28
C ALA A 273 10.02 -11.49 -3.29
N GLY A 274 9.32 -12.62 -3.44
CA GLY A 274 9.58 -13.61 -4.51
C GLY A 274 9.31 -13.05 -5.91
N CYS A 275 8.50 -11.99 -5.99
CA CYS A 275 8.17 -11.29 -7.23
C CYS A 275 9.26 -10.33 -7.71
N MET A 276 10.31 -10.06 -6.93
CA MET A 276 11.40 -9.14 -7.35
C MET A 276 12.05 -9.59 -8.65
N SER A 277 12.27 -10.90 -8.81
CA SER A 277 12.86 -11.46 -10.03
C SER A 277 11.96 -11.27 -11.27
N GLN A 278 10.64 -11.35 -11.09
CA GLN A 278 9.64 -11.10 -12.14
C GLN A 278 9.51 -9.60 -12.42
N PHE A 279 9.55 -8.76 -11.38
CA PHE A 279 9.53 -7.31 -11.49
C PHE A 279 10.72 -6.76 -12.29
N ILE A 280 11.94 -7.22 -11.98
CA ILE A 280 13.15 -6.88 -12.73
C ILE A 280 13.02 -7.33 -14.19
N ARG A 281 12.56 -8.57 -14.44
CA ARG A 281 12.36 -9.07 -15.81
C ARG A 281 11.31 -8.28 -16.58
N PHE A 282 10.19 -7.92 -15.93
CA PHE A 282 9.09 -7.20 -16.55
C PHE A 282 9.51 -5.81 -17.02
N PHE A 283 10.30 -5.07 -16.24
CA PHE A 283 10.80 -3.75 -16.66
C PHE A 283 12.07 -3.80 -17.51
N GLY A 284 12.80 -4.92 -17.50
CA GLY A 284 14.07 -5.03 -18.20
C GLY A 284 15.05 -3.93 -17.78
N GLU A 285 15.76 -3.32 -18.73
CA GLU A 285 16.68 -2.21 -18.45
C GLU A 285 15.98 -1.00 -17.79
N GLN A 286 14.67 -0.79 -18.03
CA GLN A 286 13.91 0.33 -17.44
C GLN A 286 13.81 0.25 -15.92
N ILE A 287 14.12 -0.91 -15.32
CA ILE A 287 14.22 -1.05 -13.86
C ILE A 287 15.24 -0.06 -13.28
N MET A 288 16.29 0.29 -14.04
CA MET A 288 17.30 1.26 -13.61
C MET A 288 16.74 2.68 -13.54
N VAL A 289 15.80 3.03 -14.43
CA VAL A 289 15.09 4.32 -14.36
C VAL A 289 14.20 4.36 -13.12
N LEU A 290 13.39 3.32 -12.91
CA LEU A 290 12.55 3.21 -11.71
C LEU A 290 13.37 3.26 -10.43
N TRP A 291 14.50 2.57 -10.38
CA TRP A 291 15.39 2.57 -9.23
C TRP A 291 15.91 3.97 -8.91
N LYS A 292 16.40 4.71 -9.92
CA LYS A 292 16.85 6.12 -9.75
C LYS A 292 15.72 6.98 -9.18
N LEU A 293 14.50 6.86 -9.69
CA LEU A 293 13.35 7.65 -9.26
C LEU A 293 12.88 7.28 -7.85
N ALA A 294 12.93 5.98 -7.50
CA ALA A 294 12.59 5.49 -6.17
C ALA A 294 13.63 5.95 -5.11
N LEU A 295 14.92 5.92 -5.44
CA LEU A 295 15.98 6.47 -4.58
C LEU A 295 15.82 7.98 -4.35
N LEU A 296 15.34 8.71 -5.35
CA LEU A 296 15.01 10.14 -5.23
C LEU A 296 13.68 10.39 -4.51
N ARG A 297 13.03 9.37 -3.95
CA ARG A 297 11.77 9.46 -3.21
C ARG A 297 10.67 10.17 -4.00
N ARG A 298 10.59 9.95 -5.32
CA ARG A 298 9.55 10.54 -6.17
C ARG A 298 8.18 9.90 -5.91
N ARG A 299 7.12 10.66 -6.18
CA ARG A 299 5.73 10.17 -6.21
C ARG A 299 5.52 9.35 -7.49
N ILE A 300 5.56 8.02 -7.36
CA ILE A 300 5.45 7.06 -8.47
C ILE A 300 4.05 6.44 -8.45
N LEU A 301 3.29 6.65 -9.51
CA LEU A 301 1.97 6.05 -9.70
C LEU A 301 2.00 5.05 -10.85
N ILE A 302 1.63 3.80 -10.57
CA ILE A 302 1.58 2.72 -11.56
C ILE A 302 0.12 2.47 -11.97
N PHE A 303 -0.18 2.67 -13.25
CA PHE A 303 -1.47 2.31 -13.82
C PHE A 303 -1.46 0.88 -14.34
N SER A 304 -2.53 0.15 -14.04
CA SER A 304 -2.82 -1.15 -14.66
C SER A 304 -4.29 -1.48 -14.47
N PRO A 305 -5.01 -2.00 -15.49
CA PRO A 305 -6.31 -2.62 -15.26
C PRO A 305 -6.19 -3.86 -14.34
N PRO A 306 -7.29 -4.33 -13.73
CA PRO A 306 -7.29 -5.58 -12.97
C PRO A 306 -6.78 -6.77 -13.81
N PRO A 307 -6.04 -7.73 -13.23
CA PRO A 307 -5.87 -7.96 -11.78
C PRO A 307 -4.86 -7.01 -11.10
N VAL A 308 -5.25 -6.48 -9.94
CA VAL A 308 -4.51 -5.46 -9.18
C VAL A 308 -3.45 -6.07 -8.28
N GLY A 309 -3.64 -7.31 -7.83
CA GLY A 309 -2.73 -7.94 -6.85
C GLY A 309 -1.29 -8.04 -7.31
N VAL A 310 -1.10 -8.42 -8.58
CA VAL A 310 0.22 -8.47 -9.22
C VAL A 310 0.89 -7.10 -9.21
N VAL A 311 0.11 -6.03 -9.40
CA VAL A 311 0.60 -4.64 -9.43
C VAL A 311 0.92 -4.15 -8.03
N CYS A 312 0.16 -4.57 -7.00
CA CYS A 312 0.50 -4.32 -5.60
C CYS A 312 1.88 -4.91 -5.24
N TYR A 313 2.21 -6.10 -5.77
CA TYR A 313 3.55 -6.66 -5.62
C TYR A 313 4.62 -5.84 -6.33
N ARG A 314 4.33 -5.26 -7.51
CA ARG A 314 5.26 -4.32 -8.19
C ARG A 314 5.50 -3.07 -7.34
N VAL A 315 4.46 -2.52 -6.71
CA VAL A 315 4.58 -1.39 -5.78
C VAL A 315 5.49 -1.75 -4.60
N TYR A 316 5.27 -2.91 -3.98
CA TYR A 316 6.13 -3.40 -2.90
C TYR A 316 7.59 -3.58 -3.36
N CYS A 317 7.84 -4.24 -4.49
CA CYS A 317 9.18 -4.40 -5.03
C CYS A 317 9.86 -3.05 -5.32
N CYS A 318 9.13 -2.09 -5.89
CA CYS A 318 9.65 -0.75 -6.16
C CYS A 318 10.07 -0.04 -4.87
N CYS A 319 9.30 -0.18 -3.79
CA CYS A 319 9.66 0.32 -2.47
C CYS A 319 10.96 -0.34 -1.95
N CYS A 320 11.10 -1.66 -2.09
CA CYS A 320 12.31 -2.38 -1.69
C CYS A 320 13.57 -1.88 -2.42
N LEU A 321 13.47 -1.46 -3.69
CA LEU A 321 14.60 -0.91 -4.44
C LEU A 321 15.20 0.36 -3.79
N ALA A 322 14.38 1.12 -3.05
CA ALA A 322 14.81 2.34 -2.37
C ALA A 322 15.25 2.13 -0.92
N ASN A 323 14.98 0.95 -0.35
CA ASN A 323 15.34 0.60 1.03
C ASN A 323 16.80 0.12 1.07
N ILE A 324 17.73 1.05 0.82
CA ILE A 324 19.17 0.80 0.92
C ILE A 324 19.70 1.24 2.30
N SER A 325 20.50 0.40 2.93
CA SER A 325 21.33 0.79 4.07
C SER A 325 22.60 1.41 3.51
N ILE A 326 22.85 2.70 3.74
CA ILE A 326 24.10 3.35 3.32
C ILE A 326 25.11 3.22 4.47
N PRO A 327 26.18 2.42 4.34
CA PRO A 327 27.19 2.32 5.38
C PRO A 327 27.83 3.69 5.65
N GLY A 328 27.95 4.10 6.91
CA GLY A 328 28.59 5.35 7.32
C GLY A 328 27.69 6.58 7.42
N ILE A 329 26.43 6.50 6.95
CA ILE A 329 25.41 7.53 7.19
C ILE A 329 24.54 7.03 8.34
N GLY A 330 24.87 7.44 9.56
CA GLY A 330 24.27 6.96 10.82
C GLY A 330 22.78 7.29 11.04
N VAL A 331 22.05 7.67 10.00
CA VAL A 331 20.61 7.91 10.04
C VAL A 331 19.94 6.86 9.16
N ALA A 332 19.22 5.92 9.77
CA ALA A 332 18.34 5.02 9.03
C ALA A 332 17.34 5.87 8.24
N VAL A 333 17.48 5.91 6.92
CA VAL A 333 16.51 6.61 6.07
C VAL A 333 15.15 5.94 6.32
N PRO A 334 14.07 6.71 6.60
CA PRO A 334 12.76 6.12 6.86
C PRO A 334 12.37 5.15 5.75
N GLU A 335 11.87 3.97 6.13
CA GLU A 335 11.40 2.94 5.19
C GLU A 335 10.47 3.55 4.14
N PHE A 336 10.71 3.25 2.86
CA PHE A 336 9.78 3.68 1.82
C PHE A 336 8.57 2.74 1.83
N ARG A 337 7.55 3.06 2.63
CA ARG A 337 6.38 2.18 2.79
C ARG A 337 5.45 2.24 1.58
N PRO A 338 4.97 1.09 1.06
CA PRO A 338 4.06 1.05 -0.08
C PRO A 338 2.71 1.69 0.26
N PHE A 339 2.15 2.47 -0.66
CA PHE A 339 0.75 2.93 -0.59
C PHE A 339 -0.21 1.88 -1.15
N PHE A 340 0.30 0.97 -1.98
CA PHE A 340 -0.47 -0.05 -2.70
C PHE A 340 -1.60 0.56 -3.55
N TYR A 341 -2.77 -0.06 -3.58
CA TYR A 341 -3.88 0.38 -4.41
C TYR A 341 -4.51 1.68 -3.92
N VAL A 342 -4.67 2.63 -4.85
CA VAL A 342 -5.33 3.92 -4.65
C VAL A 342 -6.36 4.17 -5.74
N ASN A 343 -7.42 4.90 -5.40
CA ASN A 343 -8.51 5.28 -6.30
C ASN A 343 -8.83 6.78 -6.16
N VAL A 344 -9.84 7.27 -6.88
CA VAL A 344 -10.26 8.68 -6.84
C VAL A 344 -10.58 9.20 -5.43
N ALA A 345 -11.00 8.34 -4.50
CA ALA A 345 -11.28 8.74 -3.12
C ALA A 345 -10.00 9.08 -2.33
N ASP A 346 -8.83 8.64 -2.81
CA ASP A 346 -7.54 8.89 -2.17
C ASP A 346 -6.84 10.16 -2.64
N ILE A 347 -7.45 10.93 -3.57
CA ILE A 347 -6.79 12.08 -4.18
C ILE A 347 -6.32 13.10 -3.13
N SER A 348 -7.19 13.45 -2.18
CA SER A 348 -6.83 14.39 -1.11
C SER A 348 -5.70 13.87 -0.22
N ALA A 349 -5.58 12.55 -0.03
CA ALA A 349 -4.47 11.98 0.70
C ALA A 349 -3.17 12.09 -0.12
N LEU A 350 -3.22 11.73 -1.42
CA LEU A 350 -2.06 11.76 -2.32
C LEU A 350 -1.48 13.16 -2.52
N GLU A 351 -2.30 14.20 -2.54
CA GLU A 351 -1.86 15.60 -2.66
C GLU A 351 -0.95 16.05 -1.53
N ASN A 352 -1.16 15.50 -0.32
CA ASN A 352 -0.42 15.87 0.88
C ASN A 352 0.86 15.03 1.08
N GLU A 353 1.07 13.99 0.26
CA GLU A 353 2.20 13.09 0.40
C GLU A 353 3.41 13.58 -0.38
N LEU A 354 4.53 13.75 0.30
CA LEU A 354 5.79 14.18 -0.31
C LEU A 354 6.42 13.08 -1.19
N SER A 355 6.13 11.81 -0.88
CA SER A 355 6.73 10.65 -1.52
C SER A 355 5.85 9.42 -1.35
N TYR A 356 5.57 8.70 -2.43
CA TYR A 356 4.84 7.44 -2.39
C TYR A 356 5.16 6.57 -3.61
N VAL A 357 4.91 5.27 -3.47
CA VAL A 357 4.69 4.36 -4.59
C VAL A 357 3.31 3.73 -4.44
N ALA A 358 2.46 3.91 -5.44
CA ALA A 358 1.08 3.44 -5.44
C ALA A 358 0.70 2.86 -6.81
N CYS A 359 -0.40 2.12 -6.87
CA CYS A 359 -1.00 1.68 -8.12
C CYS A 359 -2.48 2.01 -8.21
N THR A 360 -3.00 2.14 -9.43
CA THR A 360 -4.42 2.42 -9.67
C THR A 360 -4.91 1.73 -10.93
N THR A 361 -6.21 1.47 -10.97
CA THR A 361 -6.93 0.97 -12.15
C THR A 361 -7.62 2.10 -12.92
N GLU A 362 -7.57 3.32 -12.41
CA GLU A 362 -8.38 4.43 -12.90
C GLU A 362 -7.56 5.34 -13.81
N LYS A 363 -7.90 5.35 -15.10
CA LYS A 363 -7.14 6.09 -16.12
C LYS A 363 -7.23 7.61 -15.96
N ILE A 364 -8.21 8.12 -15.20
CA ILE A 364 -8.33 9.54 -14.87
C ILE A 364 -7.06 10.12 -14.23
N PHE A 365 -6.29 9.29 -13.53
CA PHE A 365 -5.02 9.74 -12.97
C PHE A 365 -4.03 10.18 -14.05
N GLU A 366 -4.04 9.64 -15.28
CA GLU A 366 -3.12 10.07 -16.36
C GLU A 366 -3.26 11.56 -16.70
N GLU A 367 -4.45 12.14 -16.49
CA GLU A 367 -4.73 13.55 -16.73
C GLU A 367 -4.37 14.44 -15.52
N LYS A 368 -4.39 13.87 -14.30
CA LYS A 368 -4.12 14.59 -13.04
C LYS A 368 -2.63 14.64 -12.72
N LYS A 369 -1.88 15.32 -13.57
CA LYS A 369 -0.40 15.41 -13.55
C LYS A 369 0.22 16.02 -12.29
N ASP A 370 -0.57 16.66 -11.43
CA ASP A 370 -0.09 17.25 -10.18
C ASP A 370 0.01 16.23 -9.03
N LEU A 371 -0.70 15.11 -9.14
CA LEU A 371 -0.76 14.08 -8.10
C LEU A 371 0.53 13.26 -8.02
N TYR A 372 1.25 13.10 -9.13
CA TYR A 372 2.47 12.30 -9.20
C TYR A 372 3.63 13.06 -9.85
N ASP A 373 4.83 12.55 -9.66
CA ASP A 373 6.02 13.00 -10.40
C ASP A 373 6.30 12.06 -11.57
N VAL A 374 5.99 10.78 -11.41
CA VAL A 374 6.23 9.70 -12.37
C VAL A 374 4.97 8.88 -12.54
N TYR A 375 4.55 8.67 -13.79
CA TYR A 375 3.46 7.78 -14.16
C TYR A 375 4.00 6.59 -14.92
N VAL A 376 3.64 5.40 -14.50
CA VAL A 376 4.07 4.15 -15.13
C VAL A 376 2.86 3.49 -15.75
N ASP A 377 2.91 3.27 -17.06
CA ASP A 377 1.87 2.56 -17.81
C ASP A 377 2.52 1.38 -18.53
N ASN A 378 2.19 0.16 -18.08
CA ASN A 378 2.90 -1.06 -18.44
C ASN A 378 4.40 -0.95 -18.11
N GLN A 379 5.27 -0.88 -19.12
CA GLN A 379 6.72 -0.69 -18.97
C GLN A 379 7.16 0.76 -19.22
N ASN A 380 6.23 1.64 -19.61
CA ASN A 380 6.54 3.00 -20.01
C ASN A 380 6.58 3.91 -18.78
N VAL A 381 7.76 4.40 -18.44
CA VAL A 381 7.96 5.38 -17.37
C VAL A 381 7.88 6.79 -17.96
N LYS A 382 6.84 7.54 -17.59
CA LYS A 382 6.55 8.90 -18.08
C LYS A 382 6.66 9.91 -16.93
N THR A 383 7.05 11.15 -17.25
CA THR A 383 7.03 12.27 -16.31
C THR A 383 6.61 13.56 -17.00
N CYS A 384 5.84 14.39 -16.30
CA CYS A 384 5.53 15.76 -16.70
C CYS A 384 6.58 16.77 -16.19
N ARG A 385 7.46 16.37 -15.26
CA ARG A 385 8.42 17.24 -14.59
C ARG A 385 9.71 17.37 -15.41
N ASP A 386 10.01 18.58 -15.90
CA ASP A 386 11.17 18.81 -16.78
C ASP A 386 12.51 18.38 -16.16
N GLY A 387 12.69 18.62 -14.85
CA GLY A 387 13.90 18.20 -14.12
C GLY A 387 14.09 16.68 -14.04
N LEU A 388 13.05 15.88 -14.26
CA LEU A 388 13.12 14.41 -14.22
C LEU A 388 13.28 13.78 -15.60
N LYS A 389 12.98 14.50 -16.69
CA LYS A 389 13.11 13.99 -18.07
C LYS A 389 14.51 13.42 -18.38
N PRO A 390 15.64 14.03 -17.94
CA PRO A 390 16.96 13.44 -18.18
C PRO A 390 17.15 12.06 -17.53
N LEU A 391 16.49 11.80 -16.39
CA LEU A 391 16.62 10.55 -15.63
C LEU A 391 15.92 9.37 -16.30
N LEU A 392 14.97 9.65 -17.22
CA LEU A 392 14.29 8.62 -18.01
C LEU A 392 15.20 7.99 -19.07
N ARG A 393 16.35 8.62 -19.38
CA ARG A 393 17.32 8.06 -20.32
C ARG A 393 18.18 7.01 -19.62
N LEU A 394 18.35 5.88 -20.30
CA LEU A 394 19.28 4.82 -19.88
C LEU A 394 20.70 5.19 -20.30
N SER A 395 21.61 5.23 -19.35
CA SER A 395 23.05 5.38 -19.61
C SER A 395 23.71 4.04 -19.94
N THR A 396 24.93 4.09 -20.50
CA THR A 396 25.76 2.89 -20.67
C THR A 396 26.03 2.20 -19.33
N ALA A 397 26.25 2.98 -18.27
CA ALA A 397 26.43 2.47 -16.91
C ALA A 397 25.17 1.78 -16.37
N ASP A 398 23.96 2.28 -16.69
CA ASP A 398 22.71 1.64 -16.29
C ASP A 398 22.55 0.26 -16.94
N ARG A 399 22.84 0.17 -18.25
CA ARG A 399 22.79 -1.10 -19.00
C ARG A 399 23.81 -2.11 -18.46
N GLU A 400 25.02 -1.65 -18.14
CA GLU A 400 26.06 -2.49 -17.54
C GLU A 400 25.64 -3.03 -16.18
N LYS A 401 25.05 -2.19 -15.31
CA LYS A 401 24.51 -2.62 -14.01
C LYS A 401 23.40 -3.65 -14.18
N TYR A 402 22.50 -3.44 -15.14
CA TYR A 402 21.42 -4.38 -15.42
C TYR A 402 21.95 -5.72 -15.92
N ARG A 403 22.94 -5.70 -16.82
CA ARG A 403 23.60 -6.92 -17.30
C ARG A 403 24.20 -7.72 -16.14
N LYS A 404 24.98 -7.07 -15.27
CA LYS A 404 25.55 -7.72 -14.06
C LYS A 404 24.46 -8.29 -13.15
N LEU A 405 23.37 -7.57 -12.95
CA LEU A 405 22.23 -8.03 -12.14
C LEU A 405 21.59 -9.29 -12.72
N THR A 406 21.54 -9.42 -14.04
CA THR A 406 20.99 -10.61 -14.72
C THR A 406 21.96 -11.79 -14.78
N GLU A 407 23.28 -11.54 -14.79
CA GLU A 407 24.34 -12.56 -14.85
C GLU A 407 24.62 -13.21 -13.50
N GLN A 408 24.30 -12.56 -12.37
CA GLN A 408 24.46 -13.08 -11.01
C GLN A 408 23.40 -14.14 -10.61
N ARG A 409 22.78 -14.82 -11.58
CA ARG A 409 21.68 -15.76 -11.35
C ARG A 409 22.10 -17.21 -11.21
#